data_AF-A0A317ZHK7-F1
#
_entry.id   AF-A0A317ZHK7-F1
#
_cell.length_a   1.000
_cell.length_b   1.000
_cell.length_c   1.000
_cell.angle_alpha   90.00
_cell.angle_beta   90.00
_cell.angle_gamma   90.00
#
_symmetry.space_group_name_H-M   'P 1'
#
loop_
_entity.id
_entity.type
_entity.pdbx_description
1 polymer ?
#
loop_
_entity_poly.entity_id
_entity_poly.type
_entity_poly.pdbx_seq_one_letter_code
_entity_poly.pdbx_strand_id
1 'polypeptide(L)'
;MVDIIAQVSDPDPNYLKDVILPVVMFVAGFFVSRLTMSKKDRKDHERQMQKQVDTYQISLNREFNKFTDALREYRDLEGEPSLQDFLNISQAGEAYFTQLKMIADAAFAGTIPSPTRNSTFTQPIKETYEVSIPKFYETLDEIAKRRETSWNGEFRRGNYESISSYYEKYCIE
;
A
#
# COMPACT_ATOMS: atom_id res chain seq x y z
N MET A 1 68.13 44.67 -13.21
CA MET A 1 67.09 44.56 -12.17
C MET A 1 65.93 45.44 -12.59
N VAL A 2 64.90 44.84 -13.20
CA VAL A 2 63.61 45.48 -13.42
C VAL A 2 62.61 44.49 -12.84
N ASP A 3 62.11 44.83 -11.67
CA ASP A 3 61.10 44.06 -10.94
C ASP A 3 59.78 44.11 -11.72
N ILE A 4 59.41 42.99 -12.32
CA ILE A 4 58.03 42.72 -12.77
C ILE A 4 57.36 42.00 -11.60
N ILE A 5 56.96 42.78 -10.59
CA ILE A 5 56.08 42.30 -9.52
C ILE A 5 54.67 42.78 -9.86
N ALA A 6 53.88 41.81 -10.36
CA ALA A 6 52.44 41.65 -10.19
C ALA A 6 51.64 42.91 -9.80
N GLN A 7 51.06 43.60 -10.79
CA GLN A 7 49.78 44.29 -10.59
C GLN A 7 48.66 43.26 -10.76
N VAL A 8 48.44 42.43 -9.74
CA VAL A 8 47.10 41.88 -9.53
C VAL A 8 46.31 43.04 -8.94
N SER A 9 45.53 43.70 -9.81
CA SER A 9 44.56 44.71 -9.39
C SER A 9 43.71 44.11 -8.27
N ASP A 10 43.76 44.73 -7.09
CA ASP A 10 42.85 44.38 -6.01
C ASP A 10 41.42 44.43 -6.56
N PRO A 11 40.63 43.34 -6.46
CA PRO A 11 39.26 43.36 -6.92
C PRO A 11 38.51 44.40 -6.09
N ASP A 12 37.96 45.39 -6.78
CA ASP A 12 37.14 46.45 -6.18
C ASP A 12 36.13 45.80 -5.22
N PRO A 13 36.10 46.18 -3.93
CA PRO A 13 35.24 45.55 -2.92
C PRO A 13 33.74 45.62 -3.28
N ASN A 14 33.37 46.46 -4.26
CA ASN A 14 32.02 46.54 -4.80
C ASN A 14 31.70 45.45 -5.84
N TYR A 15 32.68 44.88 -6.55
CA TYR A 15 32.45 43.83 -7.55
C TYR A 15 31.88 42.54 -6.93
N LEU A 16 32.33 42.22 -5.71
CA LEU A 16 31.82 41.11 -4.90
C LEU A 16 30.33 41.29 -4.55
N LYS A 17 29.89 42.52 -4.26
CA LYS A 17 28.51 42.83 -3.90
C LYS A 17 27.60 42.98 -5.11
N ASP A 18 28.10 43.57 -6.19
CA ASP A 18 27.28 43.95 -7.33
C ASP A 18 27.10 42.82 -8.36
N VAL A 19 28.04 41.87 -8.42
CA VAL A 19 28.02 40.79 -9.43
C VAL A 19 27.95 39.40 -8.79
N ILE A 20 28.85 39.11 -7.85
CA ILE A 20 28.97 37.74 -7.30
C ILE A 20 27.79 37.40 -6.38
N LEU A 21 27.41 38.32 -5.48
CA LEU A 21 26.31 38.13 -4.55
C LEU A 21 24.96 37.84 -5.25
N PRO A 22 24.52 38.62 -6.27
CA PRO A 22 23.27 38.32 -6.99
C PRO A 22 23.33 37.01 -7.77
N VAL A 23 24.48 36.64 -8.35
CA VAL A 23 24.62 35.35 -9.06
C VAL A 23 24.53 34.17 -8.09
N VAL A 24 25.19 34.24 -6.93
CA VAL A 24 25.11 33.20 -5.90
C VAL A 24 23.70 33.11 -5.31
N MET A 25 23.03 34.25 -5.06
CA MET A 25 21.63 34.28 -4.61
C MET A 25 20.67 33.68 -5.64
N PHE A 26 20.89 33.94 -6.93
CA PHE A 26 20.09 33.37 -8.01
C PHE A 26 20.26 31.85 -8.09
N VAL A 27 21.51 31.37 -8.07
CA VAL A 27 21.82 29.93 -8.08
C VAL A 27 21.27 29.26 -6.83
N ALA A 28 21.48 29.84 -5.64
CA ALA A 28 20.93 29.31 -4.40
C ALA A 28 19.39 29.30 -4.40
N GLY A 29 18.73 30.35 -4.88
CA GLY A 29 17.28 30.41 -5.02
C GLY A 29 16.73 29.35 -5.99
N PHE A 30 17.43 29.10 -7.09
CA PHE A 30 17.11 28.04 -8.04
C PHE A 30 17.24 26.65 -7.40
N PHE A 31 18.33 26.37 -6.68
CA PHE A 31 18.50 25.10 -5.98
C PHE A 31 17.52 24.91 -4.82
N VAL A 32 17.22 25.95 -4.04
CA VAL A 32 16.22 25.89 -2.96
C VAL A 32 14.85 25.58 -3.54
N SER A 33 14.43 26.25 -4.62
CA SER A 33 13.13 25.97 -5.26
C SER A 33 13.02 24.56 -5.85
N ARG A 34 14.13 23.96 -6.32
CA ARG A 34 14.18 22.57 -6.80
C ARG A 34 14.19 21.53 -5.67
N LEU A 35 14.74 21.88 -4.51
CA LEU A 35 14.87 20.97 -3.36
C LEU A 35 13.68 21.06 -2.38
N THR A 36 12.96 22.18 -2.37
CA THR A 36 11.76 22.33 -1.54
C THR A 36 10.51 22.09 -2.37
N MET A 37 9.84 20.96 -2.12
CA MET A 37 8.49 20.70 -2.62
C MET A 37 7.59 21.91 -2.31
N SER A 38 7.01 22.53 -3.33
CA SER A 38 6.16 23.71 -3.13
C SER A 38 4.92 23.33 -2.31
N LYS A 39 4.27 24.31 -1.67
CA LYS A 39 3.00 24.05 -0.95
C LYS A 39 1.95 23.38 -1.86
N LYS A 40 1.97 23.71 -3.14
CA LYS A 40 1.10 23.10 -4.16
C LYS A 40 1.46 21.64 -4.37
N ASP A 41 2.74 21.33 -4.59
CA ASP A 41 3.20 19.96 -4.85
C ASP A 41 2.93 19.03 -3.66
N ARG A 42 3.11 19.53 -2.43
CA ARG A 42 2.76 18.76 -1.21
C ARG A 42 1.28 18.43 -1.17
N LYS A 43 0.42 19.42 -1.41
CA LYS A 43 -1.04 19.24 -1.41
C LYS A 43 -1.50 18.31 -2.54
N ASP A 44 -0.88 18.40 -3.71
CA ASP A 44 -1.19 17.53 -4.83
C ASP A 44 -0.71 16.09 -4.56
N HIS A 45 0.43 15.91 -3.89
CA HIS A 45 0.90 14.60 -3.42
C HIS A 45 -0.05 14.00 -2.38
N GLU A 46 -0.46 14.77 -1.36
CA GLU A 46 -1.45 14.33 -0.36
C GLU A 46 -2.77 13.90 -1.00
N ARG A 47 -3.25 14.67 -1.99
CA ARG A 47 -4.45 14.32 -2.76
C ARG A 47 -4.28 13.03 -3.56
N GLN A 48 -3.10 12.79 -4.14
CA GLN A 48 -2.81 11.55 -4.85
C GLN A 48 -2.80 10.36 -3.90
N MET A 49 -2.18 10.49 -2.73
CA MET A 49 -2.19 9.45 -1.70
C MET A 49 -3.62 9.16 -1.23
N GLN A 50 -4.43 10.18 -0.97
CA GLN A 50 -5.83 9.99 -0.58
C GLN A 50 -6.64 9.27 -1.67
N LYS A 51 -6.50 9.66 -2.94
CA LYS A 51 -7.18 8.98 -4.05
C LYS A 51 -6.80 7.50 -4.15
N GLN A 52 -5.54 7.17 -3.88
CA GLN A 52 -5.08 5.78 -3.86
C GLN A 52 -5.71 5.00 -2.71
N VAL A 53 -5.73 5.57 -1.50
CA VAL A 53 -6.45 5.00 -0.35
C VAL A 53 -7.91 4.74 -0.68
N ASP A 54 -8.62 5.71 -1.26
CA ASP A 54 -10.03 5.57 -1.63
C ASP A 54 -10.21 4.43 -2.65
N THR A 55 -9.30 4.32 -3.61
CA THR A 55 -9.30 3.25 -4.61
C THR A 55 -9.11 1.88 -3.96
N TYR A 56 -8.20 1.76 -2.98
CA TYR A 56 -8.01 0.53 -2.22
C TYR A 56 -9.26 0.17 -1.41
N GLN A 57 -9.89 1.14 -0.73
CA GLN A 57 -11.14 0.90 0.01
C GLN A 57 -12.28 0.43 -0.89
N ILE A 58 -12.49 1.10 -2.02
CA ILE A 58 -13.55 0.73 -2.97
C ILE A 58 -13.31 -0.69 -3.50
N SER A 59 -12.07 -1.00 -3.87
CA SER A 59 -11.70 -2.33 -4.39
C SER A 59 -11.84 -3.40 -3.33
N LEU A 60 -11.37 -3.14 -2.10
CA LEU A 60 -11.50 -4.04 -0.96
C LEU A 60 -12.97 -4.35 -0.65
N ASN A 61 -13.80 -3.30 -0.52
CA ASN A 61 -15.23 -3.46 -0.22
C ASN A 61 -15.95 -4.24 -1.33
N ARG A 62 -15.60 -3.98 -2.59
CA ARG A 62 -16.18 -4.70 -3.72
C ARG A 62 -15.86 -6.20 -3.67
N GLU A 63 -14.60 -6.57 -3.47
CA GLU A 63 -14.21 -7.99 -3.40
C GLU A 63 -14.70 -8.65 -2.11
N PHE A 64 -14.73 -7.94 -0.99
CA PHE A 64 -15.34 -8.41 0.26
C PHE A 64 -16.82 -8.75 0.05
N ASN A 65 -17.59 -7.84 -0.55
CA ASN A 65 -19.02 -8.05 -0.80
C ASN A 65 -19.24 -9.29 -1.67
N LYS A 66 -18.49 -9.46 -2.77
CA LYS A 66 -18.56 -10.66 -3.61
C LYS A 66 -18.25 -11.94 -2.82
N PHE A 67 -17.23 -11.89 -1.97
CA PHE A 67 -16.88 -13.04 -1.14
C PHE A 67 -17.98 -13.38 -0.13
N THR A 68 -18.53 -12.36 0.55
CA THR A 68 -19.65 -12.57 1.48
C THR A 68 -20.92 -13.01 0.78
N ASP A 69 -21.18 -12.54 -0.44
CA ASP A 69 -22.33 -12.96 -1.24
C ASP A 69 -22.18 -14.43 -1.65
N ALA A 70 -21.00 -14.86 -2.09
CA ALA A 70 -20.73 -16.27 -2.40
C ALA A 70 -20.89 -17.18 -1.18
N LEU A 71 -20.42 -16.75 0.00
CA LEU A 71 -20.64 -17.48 1.25
C LEU A 71 -22.11 -17.52 1.67
N ARG A 72 -22.86 -16.43 1.46
CA ARG A 72 -24.29 -16.37 1.75
C ARG A 72 -25.08 -17.30 0.82
N GLU A 73 -24.77 -17.30 -0.48
CA GLU A 73 -25.38 -18.19 -1.46
C GLU A 73 -25.16 -19.66 -1.09
N TYR A 74 -23.94 -20.02 -0.67
CA TYR A 74 -23.65 -21.37 -0.17
C TYR A 74 -24.41 -21.72 1.12
N ARG A 75 -24.50 -20.78 2.06
CA ARG A 75 -25.24 -20.99 3.32
C ARG A 75 -26.73 -21.21 3.08
N ASP A 76 -27.31 -20.46 2.14
CA ASP A 76 -28.75 -20.48 1.84
C ASP A 76 -29.11 -21.59 0.83
N LEU A 77 -28.14 -22.43 0.45
CA LEU A 77 -28.33 -23.50 -0.52
C LEU A 77 -29.18 -24.65 0.08
N GLU A 78 -30.31 -24.93 -0.55
CA GLU A 78 -31.12 -26.10 -0.23
C GLU A 78 -30.60 -27.32 -1.02
N GLY A 79 -29.69 -28.10 -0.43
CA GLY A 79 -29.21 -29.36 -1.00
C GLY A 79 -27.70 -29.59 -0.88
N GLU A 80 -27.19 -30.52 -1.68
CA GLU A 80 -25.75 -30.85 -1.70
C GLU A 80 -24.96 -29.81 -2.51
N PRO A 81 -23.88 -29.23 -1.95
CA PRO A 81 -23.18 -28.12 -2.55
C PRO A 81 -22.42 -28.51 -3.81
N SER A 82 -22.54 -27.67 -4.84
CA SER A 82 -21.81 -27.51 -6.08
C SER A 82 -20.31 -27.83 -6.14
N LEU A 83 -19.78 -28.44 -7.21
CA LEU A 83 -18.39 -28.10 -7.62
C LEU A 83 -18.31 -26.62 -8.01
N GLN A 84 -19.38 -26.08 -8.62
CA GLN A 84 -19.43 -24.66 -8.96
C GLN A 84 -19.40 -23.79 -7.69
N ASP A 85 -20.09 -24.20 -6.63
CA ASP A 85 -20.13 -23.47 -5.35
C ASP A 85 -18.74 -23.43 -4.71
N PHE A 86 -18.01 -24.56 -4.73
CA PHE A 86 -16.61 -24.61 -4.33
C PHE A 86 -15.75 -23.60 -5.11
N LEU A 87 -15.88 -23.60 -6.45
CA LEU A 87 -15.09 -22.71 -7.31
C LEU A 87 -15.46 -21.24 -7.08
N ASN A 88 -16.75 -20.93 -6.91
CA ASN A 88 -17.23 -19.58 -6.67
C ASN A 88 -16.68 -19.02 -5.36
N ILE A 89 -16.78 -19.78 -4.26
CA ILE A 89 -16.22 -19.37 -2.96
C ILE A 89 -14.71 -19.22 -3.06
N SER A 90 -14.03 -20.21 -3.64
CA SER A 90 -12.57 -20.21 -3.77
C SER A 90 -12.07 -18.98 -4.53
N GLN A 91 -12.64 -18.69 -5.70
CA GLN A 91 -12.25 -17.54 -6.51
C GLN A 91 -12.56 -16.20 -5.83
N ALA A 92 -13.73 -16.07 -5.20
CA ALA A 92 -14.11 -14.84 -4.51
C ALA A 92 -13.24 -14.57 -3.27
N GLY A 93 -12.94 -15.62 -2.49
CA GLY A 93 -12.04 -15.54 -1.34
C GLY A 93 -10.63 -15.15 -1.74
N GLU A 94 -10.04 -15.82 -2.74
CA GLU A 94 -8.70 -15.50 -3.24
C GLU A 94 -8.61 -14.07 -3.80
N ALA A 95 -9.65 -13.59 -4.50
CA ALA A 95 -9.70 -12.21 -4.98
C ALA A 95 -9.71 -11.20 -3.82
N TYR A 96 -10.50 -11.47 -2.76
CA TYR A 96 -10.55 -10.64 -1.57
C TYR A 96 -9.20 -10.62 -0.83
N PHE A 97 -8.58 -11.79 -0.59
CA PHE A 97 -7.28 -11.87 0.08
C PHE A 97 -6.16 -11.22 -0.74
N THR A 98 -6.24 -11.29 -2.07
CA THR A 98 -5.30 -10.60 -2.96
C THR A 98 -5.39 -9.08 -2.78
N GLN A 99 -6.58 -8.50 -2.63
CA GLN A 99 -6.71 -7.06 -2.36
C GLN A 99 -6.10 -6.68 -1.02
N LEU A 100 -6.30 -7.48 0.03
CA LEU A 100 -5.65 -7.24 1.33
C LEU A 100 -4.14 -7.36 1.26
N LYS A 101 -3.61 -8.30 0.47
CA LYS A 101 -2.17 -8.40 0.20
C LYS A 101 -1.63 -7.13 -0.44
N MET A 102 -2.31 -6.61 -1.48
CA MET A 102 -1.93 -5.35 -2.12
C MET A 102 -1.95 -4.16 -1.16
N ILE A 103 -2.93 -4.10 -0.26
CA ILE A 103 -3.00 -3.07 0.79
C ILE A 103 -1.84 -3.19 1.76
N ALA A 104 -1.51 -4.41 2.20
CA ALA A 104 -0.38 -4.66 3.07
C ALA A 104 0.95 -4.23 2.43
N ASP A 105 1.17 -4.60 1.16
CA ASP A 105 2.35 -4.20 0.39
C ASP A 105 2.43 -2.67 0.24
N ALA A 106 1.31 -2.01 -0.10
CA ALA A 106 1.24 -0.55 -0.22
C ALA A 106 1.51 0.18 1.12
N ALA A 107 1.09 -0.41 2.24
CA ALA A 107 1.40 0.11 3.56
C ALA A 107 2.90 -0.01 3.90
N PHE A 108 3.56 -1.11 3.51
CA PHE A 108 5.01 -1.25 3.65
C PHE A 108 5.79 -0.30 2.74
N ALA A 109 5.28 -0.04 1.54
CA ALA A 109 5.85 0.92 0.60
C ALA A 109 5.67 2.39 1.05
N GLY A 110 4.93 2.65 2.13
CA GLY A 110 4.65 4.01 2.62
C GLY A 110 3.64 4.78 1.76
N THR A 111 2.97 4.09 0.84
CA THR A 111 1.95 4.67 -0.05
C THR A 111 0.64 4.94 0.71
N ILE A 112 0.37 4.17 1.76
CA ILE A 112 -0.74 4.40 2.68
C ILE A 112 -0.20 5.12 3.93
N PRO A 113 -0.67 6.35 4.25
CA PRO A 113 -0.24 7.08 5.44
C PRO A 113 -0.53 6.31 6.73
N SER A 114 0.37 6.39 7.72
CA SER A 114 0.22 5.72 9.01
C SER A 114 -1.13 5.94 9.72
N PRO A 115 -1.71 7.17 9.77
CA PRO A 115 -3.00 7.38 10.40
C PRO A 115 -4.12 6.58 9.72
N THR A 116 -4.15 6.59 8.39
CA THR A 116 -5.13 5.87 7.57
C THR A 116 -4.94 4.35 7.69
N ARG A 117 -3.69 3.88 7.60
CA ARG A 117 -3.34 2.47 7.79
C ARG A 117 -3.92 1.93 9.10
N ASN A 118 -3.64 2.63 10.20
CA ASN A 118 -4.03 2.23 11.54
C ASN A 118 -5.56 2.28 11.73
N SER A 119 -6.22 3.35 11.26
CA SER A 119 -7.67 3.51 11.47
C SER A 119 -8.55 2.69 10.52
N THR A 120 -8.07 2.39 9.32
CA THR A 120 -8.91 1.88 8.23
C THR A 120 -8.65 0.41 7.90
N PHE A 121 -7.36 0.02 7.79
CA PHE A 121 -7.01 -1.29 7.23
C PHE A 121 -6.54 -2.30 8.27
N THR A 122 -6.17 -1.84 9.46
CA THR A 122 -5.64 -2.70 10.52
C THR A 122 -6.68 -3.70 11.03
N GLN A 123 -7.91 -3.25 11.31
CA GLN A 123 -8.97 -4.15 11.77
C GLN A 123 -9.37 -5.18 10.71
N PRO A 124 -9.65 -4.81 9.44
CA PRO A 124 -9.95 -5.79 8.39
C PRO A 124 -8.82 -6.82 8.17
N ILE A 125 -7.56 -6.40 8.20
CA ILE A 125 -6.42 -7.32 8.04
C ILE A 125 -6.33 -8.27 9.24
N LYS A 126 -6.52 -7.76 10.46
CA LYS A 126 -6.56 -8.57 11.68
C LYS A 126 -7.63 -9.65 11.63
N GLU A 127 -8.87 -9.25 11.37
CA GLU A 127 -10.00 -10.18 11.26
C GLU A 127 -9.79 -11.20 10.14
N THR A 128 -9.23 -10.76 9.01
CA THR A 128 -8.94 -11.67 7.90
C THR A 128 -7.93 -12.73 8.27
N TYR A 129 -6.83 -12.32 8.90
CA TYR A 129 -5.73 -13.22 9.25
C TYR A 129 -6.13 -14.20 10.36
N GLU A 130 -6.81 -13.71 11.40
CA GLU A 130 -7.19 -14.52 12.57
C GLU A 130 -8.42 -15.39 12.32
N VAL A 131 -9.35 -14.95 11.47
CA VAL A 131 -10.68 -15.57 11.35
C VAL A 131 -11.00 -15.97 9.92
N SER A 132 -10.98 -15.03 8.97
CA SER A 132 -11.54 -15.29 7.63
C SER A 132 -10.73 -16.29 6.83
N ILE A 133 -9.40 -16.22 6.85
CA ILE A 133 -8.55 -17.17 6.12
C ILE A 133 -8.69 -18.59 6.68
N PRO A 134 -8.52 -18.84 8.00
CA PRO A 134 -8.74 -20.19 8.55
C PRO A 134 -10.12 -20.76 8.18
N LYS A 135 -11.20 -19.99 8.41
CA LYS A 135 -12.57 -20.42 8.09
C LYS A 135 -12.81 -20.64 6.60
N PHE A 136 -12.14 -19.89 5.74
CA PHE A 136 -12.20 -20.10 4.29
C PHE A 136 -11.68 -21.49 3.91
N TYR A 137 -10.53 -21.89 4.46
CA TYR A 137 -10.00 -23.23 4.20
C TYR A 137 -10.90 -24.33 4.81
N GLU A 138 -11.40 -24.13 6.03
CA GLU A 138 -12.37 -25.06 6.65
C GLU A 138 -13.61 -25.24 5.77
N THR A 139 -14.18 -24.14 5.26
CA THR A 139 -15.37 -24.18 4.40
C THR A 139 -15.12 -24.97 3.11
N LEU A 140 -13.96 -24.75 2.46
CA LEU A 140 -13.62 -25.46 1.23
C LEU A 140 -13.37 -26.96 1.48
N ASP A 141 -12.75 -27.31 2.61
CA ASP A 141 -12.55 -28.71 3.01
C ASP A 141 -13.88 -29.41 3.30
N GLU A 142 -14.82 -28.74 3.97
CA GLU A 142 -16.16 -29.26 4.21
C GLU A 142 -16.91 -29.54 2.90
N ILE A 143 -16.85 -28.62 1.94
CA ILE A 143 -17.48 -28.81 0.62
C ILE A 143 -16.85 -29.99 -0.11
N ALA A 144 -15.52 -30.11 -0.11
CA ALA A 144 -14.81 -31.21 -0.75
C ALA A 144 -15.16 -32.56 -0.13
N LYS A 145 -15.22 -32.64 1.20
CA LYS A 145 -15.61 -33.86 1.94
C LYS A 145 -17.02 -34.32 1.60
N ARG A 146 -18.00 -33.41 1.54
CA ARG A 146 -19.38 -33.74 1.12
C ARG A 146 -19.47 -34.27 -0.30
N ARG A 147 -18.52 -33.86 -1.15
CA ARG A 147 -18.40 -34.30 -2.55
C ARG A 147 -17.57 -35.55 -2.75
N GLU A 148 -17.03 -36.15 -1.69
CA GLU A 148 -16.08 -37.26 -1.76
C GLU A 148 -14.85 -36.93 -2.64
N THR A 149 -14.49 -35.65 -2.75
CA THR A 149 -13.32 -35.19 -3.49
C THR A 149 -12.16 -34.90 -2.54
N SER A 150 -10.96 -35.32 -2.92
CA SER A 150 -9.75 -34.99 -2.16
C SER A 150 -9.32 -33.56 -2.47
N TRP A 151 -9.45 -32.66 -1.50
CA TRP A 151 -8.86 -31.33 -1.56
C TRP A 151 -7.80 -31.21 -0.48
N ASN A 152 -6.59 -30.77 -0.87
CA ASN A 152 -5.42 -30.66 0.02
C ASN A 152 -4.99 -29.20 0.19
N GLY A 153 -5.93 -28.25 0.06
CA GLY A 153 -5.64 -26.85 0.31
C GLY A 153 -5.47 -26.62 1.80
N GLU A 154 -4.39 -25.97 2.18
CA GLU A 154 -4.10 -25.64 3.57
C GLU A 154 -3.70 -24.19 3.68
N PHE A 155 -4.08 -23.57 4.80
CA PHE A 155 -3.55 -22.27 5.17
C PHE A 155 -2.04 -22.37 5.36
N ARG A 156 -1.29 -21.85 4.40
CA ARG A 156 0.17 -21.72 4.47
C ARG A 156 0.54 -20.27 4.60
N ARG A 157 1.22 -19.93 5.70
CA ARG A 157 1.70 -18.57 5.98
C ARG A 157 2.43 -17.94 4.80
N GLY A 158 3.24 -18.70 4.07
CA GLY A 158 3.98 -18.22 2.89
C GLY A 158 3.08 -17.68 1.76
N ASN A 159 1.85 -18.18 1.60
CA ASN A 159 0.93 -17.67 0.59
C ASN A 159 0.40 -16.28 0.95
N TYR A 160 0.37 -15.96 2.25
CA TYR A 160 -0.17 -14.72 2.82
C TYR A 160 0.91 -13.90 3.54
N GLU A 161 2.17 -13.98 3.08
CA GLU A 161 3.32 -13.38 3.75
C GLU A 161 3.14 -11.89 4.03
N SER A 162 2.66 -11.10 3.06
CA SER A 162 2.42 -9.66 3.27
C SER A 162 1.35 -9.39 4.32
N ILE A 163 0.27 -10.17 4.34
CA ILE A 163 -0.83 -10.05 5.32
C ILE A 163 -0.30 -10.43 6.71
N SER A 164 0.42 -11.55 6.81
CA SER A 164 1.03 -12.03 8.05
C SER A 164 2.04 -11.02 8.62
N SER A 165 2.93 -10.49 7.77
CA SER A 165 3.93 -9.50 8.17
C SER A 165 3.26 -8.19 8.61
N TYR A 166 2.20 -7.78 7.90
CA TYR A 166 1.43 -6.60 8.28
C TYR A 166 0.77 -6.80 9.65
N TYR A 167 0.13 -7.95 9.84
CA TYR A 167 -0.51 -8.32 11.09
C TYR A 167 0.48 -8.27 12.26
N GLU A 168 1.64 -8.90 12.12
CA GLU A 168 2.65 -8.90 13.18
C GLU A 168 3.20 -7.51 13.51
N LYS A 169 3.31 -6.64 12.50
CA LYS A 169 3.88 -5.31 12.68
C LYS A 169 2.88 -4.28 13.20
N TYR A 170 1.61 -4.39 12.84
CA TYR A 170 0.62 -3.33 13.06
C TYR A 170 -0.65 -3.76 13.80
N CYS A 171 -0.91 -5.06 13.98
CA CYS A 171 -2.15 -5.57 14.58
C CYS A 171 -1.95 -6.25 15.95
N ILE A 172 -0.72 -6.66 16.26
CA ILE A 172 -0.34 -7.22 17.57
C ILE A 172 0.16 -6.06 18.44
N GLU A 173 -0.75 -5.49 19.23
CA GLU A 173 -0.44 -4.65 20.40
C GLU A 173 -0.65 -5.46 21.69
#